data_AF-A0A226HXX1-F1
#
_entry.id   AF-A0A226HXX1-F1
#
_cell.length_a   1.000
_cell.length_b   1.000
_cell.length_c   1.000
_cell.angle_alpha   90.00
_cell.angle_beta   90.00
_cell.angle_gamma   90.00
#
_symmetry.space_group_name_H-M   'P 1'
#
loop_
_entity.id
_entity.type
_entity.pdbx_description
1 polymer ?
#
loop_
_entity_poly.entity_id
_entity_poly.type
_entity_poly.pdbx_seq_one_letter_code
_entity_poly.pdbx_strand_id
1 'polypeptide(L)'
;MSDIVTKDDLRQFGLLLINDIRKIMEDAQLGDKENIHPKWLKSRAVRKLMDMSPGSLQNLRVTGKVRFKKVLGSYYYNKEDLSNLFSKD
;
A
#
# COMPACT_ATOMS: atom_id res chain seq x y z
N MET A 1 11.65 -44.45 20.05
CA MET A 1 10.32 -44.61 19.45
C MET A 1 10.35 -43.88 18.14
N SER A 2 10.18 -44.59 17.02
CA SER A 2 10.07 -43.97 15.70
C SER A 2 8.65 -43.42 15.57
N ASP A 3 8.50 -42.11 15.49
CA ASP A 3 7.21 -41.50 15.19
C ASP A 3 6.82 -41.92 13.77
N ILE A 4 5.85 -42.83 13.68
CA ILE A 4 5.36 -43.33 12.40
C ILE A 4 4.48 -42.24 11.81
N VAL A 5 5.00 -41.54 10.81
CA VAL A 5 4.22 -40.56 10.05
C VAL A 5 3.04 -41.28 9.39
N THR A 6 1.84 -40.85 9.72
CA THR A 6 0.62 -41.41 9.14
C THR A 6 0.29 -40.71 7.82
N LYS A 7 -0.56 -41.35 7.01
CA LYS A 7 -1.08 -40.71 5.79
C LYS A 7 -1.91 -39.46 6.11
N ASP A 8 -2.52 -39.38 7.29
CA ASP A 8 -3.29 -38.21 7.68
C ASP A 8 -2.39 -37.02 8.01
N ASP A 9 -1.23 -37.26 8.64
CA ASP A 9 -0.25 -36.20 8.93
C ASP A 9 0.27 -35.54 7.64
N LEU A 10 0.54 -36.34 6.60
CA LEU A 10 0.92 -35.82 5.28
C LEU A 10 -0.19 -35.02 4.62
N ARG A 11 -1.45 -35.45 4.79
CA ARG A 11 -2.62 -34.73 4.28
C ARG A 11 -2.79 -33.38 4.98
N GLN A 12 -2.66 -33.36 6.30
CA GLN A 12 -2.74 -32.14 7.11
C GLN A 12 -1.61 -31.17 6.75
N PHE A 13 -0.38 -31.68 6.63
CA PHE A 13 0.77 -30.89 6.19
C PHE A 13 0.55 -30.27 4.81
N GLY A 14 0.06 -31.06 3.85
CA GLY A 14 -0.25 -30.56 2.50
C GLY A 14 -1.31 -29.46 2.50
N LEU A 15 -2.35 -29.59 3.33
CA LEU A 15 -3.39 -28.56 3.47
C LEU A 15 -2.86 -27.27 4.10
N LEU A 16 -2.03 -27.38 5.14
CA LEU A 16 -1.39 -26.22 5.77
C LEU A 16 -0.47 -25.51 4.78
N LEU A 17 0.38 -26.25 4.08
CA LEU A 17 1.30 -25.71 3.09
C LEU A 17 0.57 -24.98 1.96
N ILE A 18 -0.50 -25.57 1.41
CA ILE A 18 -1.30 -24.94 0.35
C ILE A 18 -1.98 -23.66 0.86
N ASN A 19 -2.45 -23.65 2.10
CA ASN A 19 -3.07 -22.47 2.71
C ASN A 19 -2.06 -21.34 2.89
N ASP A 20 -0.85 -21.65 3.37
CA ASP A 20 0.19 -20.65 3.58
C ASP A 20 0.71 -20.09 2.25
N ILE A 21 0.90 -20.94 1.23
CA ILE A 21 1.23 -20.49 -0.13
C ILE A 21 0.14 -19.56 -0.67
N ARG A 22 -1.14 -19.89 -0.47
CA ARG A 22 -2.26 -19.06 -0.92
C ARG A 22 -2.25 -17.68 -0.24
N LYS A 23 -2.03 -17.63 1.08
CA LYS A 23 -1.92 -16.36 1.82
C LYS A 23 -0.78 -15.49 1.28
N ILE A 24 0.39 -16.08 1.07
CA ILE A 24 1.54 -15.36 0.50
C ILE A 24 1.22 -14.80 -0.89
N MET A 25 0.51 -15.56 -1.72
CA MET A 25 0.09 -15.09 -3.05
C MET A 25 -0.98 -13.99 -2.99
N GLU A 26 -1.91 -14.05 -2.05
CA GLU A 26 -2.91 -13.00 -1.82
C GLU A 26 -2.25 -11.70 -1.32
N ASP A 27 -1.30 -11.81 -0.38
CA ASP A 27 -0.51 -10.68 0.12
C ASP A 27 0.37 -10.07 -0.98
N ALA A 28 0.98 -10.90 -1.83
CA ALA A 28 1.73 -10.44 -3.00
C ALA A 28 0.84 -9.73 -4.03
N GLN A 29 -0.39 -10.20 -4.26
CA GLN A 29 -1.35 -9.50 -5.12
C GLN A 29 -1.83 -8.17 -4.53
N LEU A 30 -1.91 -8.05 -3.21
CA LEU A 30 -2.21 -6.78 -2.53
C LEU A 30 -1.04 -5.80 -2.64
N GLY A 31 0.20 -6.29 -2.61
CA GLY A 31 1.41 -5.51 -2.85
C GLY A 31 1.54 -5.00 -4.28
N ASP A 32 1.34 -5.85 -5.30
CA ASP A 32 1.58 -5.46 -6.70
C ASP A 32 0.44 -4.63 -7.33
N LYS A 33 -0.82 -4.78 -6.85
CA LYS A 33 -1.94 -3.99 -7.40
C LYS A 33 -1.98 -2.54 -6.89
N GLU A 34 -1.38 -2.22 -5.74
CA GLU A 34 -1.26 -0.82 -5.29
C GLU A 34 -0.11 -0.06 -6.00
N ASN A 35 0.90 -0.75 -6.57
CA ASN A 35 2.11 -0.14 -7.13
C ASN A 35 2.03 0.24 -8.63
N ILE A 36 1.06 -0.26 -9.40
CA ILE A 36 1.00 0.01 -10.87
C ILE A 36 0.30 1.35 -11.18
N HIS A 37 -0.52 1.86 -10.27
CA HIS A 37 -1.14 3.17 -10.42
C HIS A 37 -0.90 4.01 -9.18
N PRO A 38 -0.04 5.05 -9.25
CA PRO A 38 0.04 6.01 -8.17
C PRO A 38 -1.36 6.55 -7.92
N LYS A 39 -1.94 6.21 -6.76
CA LYS A 39 -3.32 6.57 -6.41
C LYS A 39 -3.36 8.08 -6.23
N TRP A 40 -3.69 8.81 -7.29
CA TRP A 40 -3.73 10.27 -7.31
C TRP A 40 -4.87 10.79 -6.43
N LEU A 41 -4.54 11.48 -5.34
CA LEU A 41 -5.52 12.03 -4.40
C LEU A 41 -5.78 13.51 -4.67
N LYS A 42 -7.05 13.90 -4.80
CA LYS A 42 -7.45 15.32 -4.91
C LYS A 42 -7.05 16.09 -3.66
N SER A 43 -6.78 17.40 -3.78
CA SER A 43 -6.47 18.29 -2.65
C SER A 43 -7.41 18.15 -1.44
N ARG A 44 -8.72 17.96 -1.66
CA ARG A 44 -9.70 17.78 -0.58
C ARG A 44 -9.47 16.50 0.21
N ALA A 45 -9.14 15.40 -0.47
CA ALA A 45 -8.88 14.11 0.16
C ALA A 45 -7.56 14.15 0.94
N VAL A 46 -6.51 14.73 0.37
CA VAL A 46 -5.20 14.88 1.05
C VAL A 46 -5.30 15.71 2.31
N ARG A 47 -6.01 16.86 2.26
CA ARG A 47 -6.23 17.70 3.44
C ARG A 47 -6.96 16.95 4.54
N LYS A 48 -7.97 16.13 4.21
CA LYS A 48 -8.69 15.31 5.19
C LYS A 48 -7.83 14.15 5.73
N LEU A 49 -7.02 13.53 4.86
CA LEU A 49 -6.19 12.39 5.22
C LEU A 49 -5.07 12.76 6.20
N MET A 50 -4.43 13.90 5.97
CA MET A 50 -3.26 14.35 6.72
C MET A 50 -3.55 15.51 7.67
N ASP A 51 -4.82 15.87 7.84
CA ASP A 51 -5.28 17.00 8.64
C ASP A 51 -4.51 18.32 8.35
N MET A 52 -4.31 18.62 7.07
CA MET A 52 -3.52 19.77 6.62
C MET A 52 -4.37 20.94 6.15
N SER A 53 -3.88 22.15 6.45
CA SER A 53 -4.43 23.38 5.86
C SER A 53 -4.18 23.46 4.34
N PRO A 54 -4.97 24.26 3.59
CA PRO A 54 -4.71 24.53 2.17
C PRO A 54 -3.31 25.11 1.91
N GLY A 55 -2.83 25.99 2.81
CA GLY A 55 -1.51 26.59 2.71
C GLY A 55 -0.38 25.57 2.88
N SER A 56 -0.52 24.64 3.84
CA SER A 56 0.47 23.57 4.06
C SER A 56 0.59 22.65 2.84
N LEU A 57 -0.54 22.25 2.26
CA LEU A 57 -0.54 21.41 1.05
C LEU A 57 0.00 22.17 -0.17
N GLN A 58 -0.27 23.47 -0.29
CA GLN A 58 0.34 24.32 -1.30
C GLN A 58 1.86 24.41 -1.11
N ASN A 59 2.36 24.55 0.12
CA ASN A 59 3.79 24.56 0.39
C ASN A 59 4.44 23.23 -0.02
N LEU A 60 3.84 22.08 0.29
CA LEU A 60 4.32 20.77 -0.18
C LEU A 60 4.42 20.70 -1.71
N ARG A 61 3.44 21.29 -2.40
CA ARG A 61 3.44 21.38 -3.87
C ARG A 61 4.57 22.27 -4.40
N VAL A 62 4.71 23.47 -3.85
CA VAL A 62 5.68 24.48 -4.31
C VAL A 62 7.12 24.06 -3.99
N THR A 63 7.33 23.41 -2.84
CA THR A 63 8.64 22.88 -2.43
C THR A 63 9.03 21.59 -3.16
N GLY A 64 8.14 21.00 -3.97
CA GLY A 64 8.43 19.77 -4.72
C GLY A 64 8.58 18.52 -3.86
N LYS A 65 8.17 18.56 -2.58
CA LYS A 65 8.27 17.41 -1.66
C LYS A 65 7.34 16.26 -2.01
N VAL A 66 6.30 16.53 -2.81
CA VAL A 66 5.29 15.55 -3.23
C VAL A 66 5.01 15.76 -4.72
N ARG A 67 5.05 14.70 -5.52
CA ARG A 67 4.65 14.76 -6.93
C ARG A 67 3.18 15.14 -7.04
N PHE A 68 2.88 16.08 -7.93
CA PHE A 68 1.54 16.56 -8.18
C PHE A 68 1.19 16.62 -9.67
N LYS A 69 -0.11 16.61 -9.98
CA LYS A 69 -0.65 16.85 -11.32
C LYS A 69 -1.81 17.83 -11.25
N LYS A 70 -1.93 18.69 -12.26
CA LYS A 70 -3.08 19.57 -12.45
C LYS A 70 -3.95 19.02 -13.58
N VAL A 71 -5.20 18.70 -13.27
CA VAL A 71 -6.18 18.18 -14.26
C VAL A 71 -7.46 18.97 -14.10
N LEU A 72 -7.89 19.65 -15.18
CA LEU A 72 -9.11 20.47 -15.22
C LEU A 72 -9.20 21.45 -14.04
N GLY A 73 -8.09 22.15 -13.74
CA GLY A 73 -8.03 23.13 -12.64
C GLY A 73 -7.88 22.54 -11.22
N SER A 74 -8.03 21.23 -11.05
CA SER A 74 -7.85 20.55 -9.77
C SER A 74 -6.45 19.97 -9.61
N TYR A 75 -5.89 20.06 -8.40
CA TYR A 75 -4.61 19.44 -8.06
C TYR A 75 -4.82 18.04 -7.47
N TYR A 76 -3.94 17.14 -7.89
CA TYR A 76 -3.84 15.77 -7.44
C TYR A 76 -2.42 15.49 -6.96
N TYR A 77 -2.29 14.65 -5.95
CA TYR A 77 -1.02 14.34 -5.30
C TYR A 77 -0.81 12.83 -5.26
N ASN A 78 0.44 12.41 -5.39
CA ASN A 78 0.81 11.00 -5.32
C ASN A 78 0.63 10.47 -3.87
N LYS A 79 -0.12 9.39 -3.68
CA LYS A 79 -0.38 8.77 -2.36
C LYS A 79 0.90 8.25 -1.70
N GLU A 80 1.77 7.57 -2.44
CA GLU A 80 3.02 7.00 -1.89
C GLU A 80 3.93 8.10 -1.37
N ASP A 81 4.13 9.18 -2.13
CA ASP A 81 4.93 10.32 -1.69
C ASP A 81 4.36 10.93 -0.39
N LEU A 82 3.03 11.04 -0.29
CA LEU A 82 2.38 11.55 0.92
C LEU A 82 2.57 10.63 2.12
N SER A 83 2.53 9.30 1.93
CA SER A 83 2.84 8.33 2.97
C SER A 83 4.31 8.42 3.38
N ASN A 84 5.22 8.50 2.41
CA ASN A 84 6.66 8.55 2.61
C ASN A 84 7.13 9.85 3.30
N LEU A 85 6.30 10.90 3.36
CA LEU A 85 6.62 12.11 4.13
C LEU A 85 6.85 11.82 5.62
N PHE A 86 6.20 10.78 6.15
CA PHE A 86 6.31 10.40 7.57
C PHE A 86 7.12 9.12 7.78
N SER A 87 7.51 8.42 6.71
CA SER A 87 8.22 7.14 6.76
C SER A 87 9.74 7.28 6.82
N LYS A 88 10.26 8.44 7.24
CA LYS A 88 11.71 8.63 7.37
C LYS A 88 12.21 8.23 8.75
N ASP A 89 12.89 7.09 8.78
CA ASP A 89 14.17 6.92 9.48
C ASP A 89 15.30 7.57 8.67
#